data_AF-A0A3L6QPU0-F1
#
_entry.id   AF-A0A3L6QPU0-F1
#
_cell.length_a   1.000
_cell.length_b   1.000
_cell.length_c   1.000
_cell.angle_alpha   90.00
_cell.angle_beta   90.00
_cell.angle_gamma   90.00
#
_symmetry.space_group_name_H-M   'P 1'
#
loop_
_entity.id
_entity.type
_entity.pdbx_description
1 polymer ?
#
loop_
_entity_poly.entity_id
_entity_poly.type
_entity_poly.pdbx_seq_one_letter_code
_entity_poly.pdbx_strand_id
1 'polypeptide(L)'
;MTQRDSPPPPRRHPQERACSKVARPRERTIRIEDDPDEGSEDEYHMDRREHHWMSRRREEPWTSLTVELEQTPWPPHFNAVILPQYNGETGPREFLLKYEAVVESNGGGSAIKAKAFVMVVKGSAQYWFASIPKGHIYSWSQLWSKLLTNF
;
A
#
# COMPACT_ATOMS: atom_id res chain seq x y z
N MET A 1 -62.78 42.06 -44.79
CA MET A 1 -61.41 41.63 -45.11
C MET A 1 -61.11 40.30 -44.42
N THR A 2 -60.05 39.60 -44.84
CA THR A 2 -59.33 38.49 -44.17
C THR A 2 -58.95 38.88 -42.72
N GLN A 3 -58.74 38.01 -41.72
CA GLN A 3 -58.41 36.56 -41.64
C GLN A 3 -59.35 35.86 -40.60
N ARG A 4 -59.72 34.57 -40.65
CA ARG A 4 -58.95 33.32 -40.34
C ARG A 4 -58.07 33.42 -39.08
N ASP A 5 -58.08 32.49 -38.11
CA ASP A 5 -58.84 31.25 -37.85
C ASP A 5 -58.87 31.06 -36.31
N SER A 6 -60.01 30.97 -35.63
CA SER A 6 -60.80 29.76 -35.25
C SER A 6 -60.32 29.01 -33.98
N PRO A 7 -61.21 28.43 -33.12
CA PRO A 7 -60.89 27.90 -31.77
C PRO A 7 -60.88 26.33 -31.76
N PRO A 8 -61.49 25.47 -30.87
CA PRO A 8 -62.54 25.64 -29.82
C PRO A 8 -62.16 25.50 -28.30
N PRO A 9 -62.24 24.35 -27.55
CA PRO A 9 -62.83 24.37 -26.18
C PRO A 9 -62.00 23.68 -25.04
N PRO A 10 -62.48 23.66 -23.76
CA PRO A 10 -61.64 23.29 -22.59
C PRO A 10 -61.64 21.80 -22.20
N ARG A 11 -60.76 21.46 -21.24
CA ARG A 11 -60.53 20.12 -20.68
C ARG A 11 -61.78 19.47 -20.04
N ARG A 12 -61.91 18.14 -20.21
CA ARG A 12 -62.21 17.15 -19.15
C ARG A 12 -61.78 15.74 -19.57
N HIS A 13 -61.63 14.83 -18.60
CA HIS A 13 -61.07 13.48 -18.76
C HIS A 13 -62.05 12.49 -19.38
N PRO A 14 -61.55 11.39 -19.97
CA PRO A 14 -62.05 10.07 -19.55
C PRO A 14 -60.99 8.96 -19.39
N GLN A 15 -61.32 8.04 -18.47
CA GLN A 15 -61.05 6.60 -18.36
C GLN A 15 -59.96 5.83 -19.17
N GLU A 16 -59.30 4.95 -18.40
CA GLU A 16 -59.08 3.50 -18.64
C GLU A 16 -57.91 2.92 -19.46
N ARG A 17 -57.23 1.98 -18.76
CA ARG A 17 -56.74 0.64 -19.17
C ARG A 17 -55.43 0.48 -19.98
N ALA A 18 -54.98 -0.78 -19.88
CA ALA A 18 -53.94 -1.48 -20.63
C ALA A 18 -52.47 -1.08 -20.35
N CYS A 19 -51.69 -2.08 -19.96
CA CYS A 19 -50.25 -2.03 -19.85
C CYS A 19 -49.61 -2.63 -21.11
N SER A 20 -48.52 -2.05 -21.64
CA SER A 20 -47.28 -2.78 -22.01
C SER A 20 -46.28 -1.93 -22.82
N LYS A 21 -45.01 -2.40 -22.77
CA LYS A 21 -43.87 -2.14 -23.70
C LYS A 21 -42.97 -0.95 -23.37
N VAL A 22 -41.71 -1.09 -23.77
CA VAL A 22 -40.52 -0.46 -23.16
C VAL A 22 -39.80 0.49 -24.13
N ALA A 23 -39.40 1.67 -23.64
CA ALA A 23 -38.27 2.43 -24.16
C ALA A 23 -37.68 3.37 -23.08
N ARG A 24 -36.36 3.38 -22.93
CA ARG A 24 -35.56 4.50 -22.37
C ARG A 24 -34.99 5.29 -23.58
N PRO A 25 -34.41 6.51 -23.46
CA PRO A 25 -34.16 7.31 -22.25
C PRO A 25 -34.55 8.81 -22.35
N ARG A 26 -34.65 9.53 -21.22
CA ARG A 26 -33.67 10.57 -20.79
C ARG A 26 -34.10 11.32 -19.51
N GLU A 27 -33.09 11.55 -18.67
CA GLU A 27 -32.83 12.68 -17.77
C GLU A 27 -33.92 13.28 -16.84
N ARG A 28 -33.66 13.09 -15.55
CA ARG A 28 -33.56 14.14 -14.52
C ARG A 28 -34.85 14.86 -14.06
N THR A 29 -35.55 14.20 -13.14
CA THR A 29 -36.01 14.88 -11.91
C THR A 29 -35.36 14.15 -10.73
N ILE A 30 -34.52 14.85 -9.97
CA ILE A 30 -33.83 14.28 -8.81
C ILE A 30 -34.87 14.11 -7.70
N ARG A 31 -35.15 12.86 -7.34
CA ARG A 31 -35.58 12.55 -5.97
C ARG A 31 -34.30 12.33 -5.18
N ILE A 32 -34.23 12.92 -4.00
CA ILE A 32 -33.19 12.60 -3.04
C ILE A 32 -33.60 11.25 -2.47
N GLU A 33 -33.01 10.20 -3.03
CA GLU A 33 -33.01 8.88 -2.41
C GLU A 33 -32.06 8.97 -1.20
N ASP A 34 -32.37 8.25 -0.13
CA ASP A 34 -31.58 8.29 1.11
C ASP A 34 -30.24 7.61 0.82
N ASP A 35 -29.19 8.43 0.67
CA ASP A 35 -27.88 8.01 0.15
C ASP A 35 -27.24 7.05 1.18
N PRO A 36 -27.11 5.74 0.89
CA PRO A 36 -26.30 4.89 1.74
C PRO A 36 -24.86 5.34 1.52
N ASP A 37 -24.20 5.78 2.59
CA ASP A 37 -22.79 6.16 2.59
C ASP A 37 -21.93 4.95 2.22
N GLU A 38 -21.79 4.66 0.92
CA GLU A 38 -20.79 3.76 0.34
C GLU A 38 -19.40 4.44 0.44
N GLY A 39 -19.02 4.73 1.69
CA GLY A 39 -17.63 4.79 2.08
C GLY A 39 -16.94 3.50 1.62
N SER A 40 -15.74 3.67 1.08
CA SER A 40 -14.97 2.62 0.41
C SER A 40 -14.75 1.38 1.29
N GLU A 41 -15.58 0.34 1.11
CA GLU A 41 -15.40 -0.93 1.82
C GLU A 41 -14.04 -1.57 1.52
N ASP A 42 -13.44 -1.23 0.37
CA ASP A 42 -12.12 -1.62 -0.09
C ASP A 42 -11.01 -1.32 0.95
N GLU A 43 -11.10 -0.18 1.63
CA GLU A 43 -10.01 0.38 2.45
C GLU A 43 -9.87 -0.35 3.79
N TYR A 44 -10.96 -0.48 4.55
CA TYR A 44 -10.98 -1.24 5.81
C TYR A 44 -10.91 -2.77 5.59
N HIS A 45 -11.16 -3.26 4.37
CA HIS A 45 -10.90 -4.65 4.00
C HIS A 45 -9.44 -4.98 3.69
N MET A 46 -8.53 -3.99 3.69
CA MET A 46 -7.08 -4.22 3.77
C MET A 46 -6.63 -4.39 5.22
N ASP A 47 -6.88 -3.41 6.10
CA ASP A 47 -6.42 -3.38 7.50
C ASP A 47 -6.67 -4.69 8.28
N ARG A 48 -7.92 -5.15 8.30
CA ARG A 48 -8.27 -6.41 9.01
C ARG A 48 -7.60 -7.64 8.38
N ARG A 49 -7.23 -7.57 7.11
CA ARG A 49 -6.52 -8.62 6.35
C ARG A 49 -5.01 -8.53 6.58
N GLU A 50 -4.46 -7.33 6.77
CA GLU A 50 -3.09 -7.07 7.24
C GLU A 50 -2.87 -7.69 8.62
N HIS A 51 -3.68 -7.31 9.61
CA HIS A 51 -3.60 -7.87 10.95
C HIS A 51 -3.81 -9.40 10.98
N HIS A 52 -4.62 -9.96 10.07
CA HIS A 52 -4.80 -11.40 9.93
C HIS A 52 -3.62 -12.09 9.26
N TRP A 53 -3.02 -11.53 8.19
CA TRP A 53 -1.87 -12.14 7.52
C TRP A 53 -0.59 -12.04 8.36
N MET A 54 -0.38 -10.92 9.07
CA MET A 54 0.72 -10.77 10.02
C MET A 54 0.57 -11.77 11.18
N SER A 55 -0.63 -11.90 11.75
CA SER A 55 -0.85 -12.79 12.90
C SER A 55 -0.78 -14.27 12.54
N ARG A 56 -1.16 -14.69 11.33
CA ARG A 56 -1.16 -16.11 10.91
C ARG A 56 0.17 -16.58 10.30
N ARG A 57 1.12 -15.69 10.02
CA ARG A 57 2.50 -16.03 9.58
C ARG A 57 3.58 -15.63 10.60
N ARG A 58 3.22 -15.50 11.88
CA ARG A 58 4.05 -14.89 12.93
C ARG A 58 5.37 -15.60 13.26
N GLU A 59 5.53 -16.85 12.81
CA GLU A 59 6.65 -17.75 13.14
C GLU A 59 7.66 -17.90 11.97
N GLU A 60 7.27 -17.56 10.74
CA GLU A 60 8.08 -17.75 9.54
C GLU A 60 8.74 -16.43 9.09
N PRO A 61 10.08 -16.33 9.05
CA PRO A 61 10.76 -15.11 8.64
C PRO A 61 10.51 -14.78 7.17
N TRP A 62 10.26 -13.50 6.91
CA TRP A 62 9.88 -13.01 5.59
C TRP A 62 11.09 -12.87 4.68
N THR A 63 12.23 -12.52 5.26
CA THR A 63 13.52 -12.25 4.65
C THR A 63 14.59 -13.20 5.22
N SER A 64 15.85 -12.96 4.86
CA SER A 64 17.01 -13.67 5.41
C SER A 64 17.29 -13.34 6.89
N LEU A 65 16.67 -12.30 7.46
CA LEU A 65 16.75 -11.96 8.89
C LEU A 65 15.94 -12.93 9.76
N THR A 66 16.31 -13.09 11.02
CA THR A 66 15.45 -13.74 12.03
C THR A 66 14.19 -12.93 12.32
N VAL A 67 13.13 -13.64 12.72
CA VAL A 67 11.84 -13.07 13.14
C VAL A 67 12.01 -11.99 14.23
N GLU A 68 12.98 -12.14 15.13
CA GLU A 68 13.34 -11.16 16.17
C GLU A 68 13.80 -9.81 15.57
N LEU A 69 14.69 -9.85 14.58
CA LEU A 69 15.16 -8.65 13.87
C LEU A 69 14.05 -8.03 13.03
N GLU A 70 13.21 -8.84 12.38
CA GLU A 70 12.07 -8.36 11.61
C GLU A 70 11.00 -7.71 12.50
N GLN A 71 10.71 -8.28 13.68
CA GLN A 71 9.72 -7.75 14.63
C GLN A 71 10.29 -6.67 15.57
N THR A 72 11.59 -6.35 15.50
CA THR A 72 12.19 -5.26 16.29
C THR A 72 11.45 -3.94 16.03
N PRO A 73 10.95 -3.23 17.07
CA PRO A 73 10.17 -2.00 16.89
C PRO A 73 11.04 -0.87 16.33
N TRP A 74 10.49 -0.08 15.40
CA TRP A 74 11.18 1.08 14.84
C TRP A 74 11.35 2.19 15.91
N PRO A 75 12.48 2.93 15.93
CA PRO A 75 12.61 4.13 16.75
C PRO A 75 11.55 5.19 16.41
N PRO A 76 11.11 6.01 17.38
CA PRO A 76 10.29 7.17 17.10
C PRO A 76 10.94 8.07 16.04
N HIS A 77 10.17 8.47 15.03
CA HIS A 77 10.62 9.32 13.91
C HIS A 77 11.70 8.72 12.99
N PHE A 78 11.95 7.41 13.03
CA PHE A 78 12.89 6.75 12.12
C PHE A 78 12.53 6.98 10.64
N ASN A 79 13.40 7.67 9.91
CA ASN A 79 13.16 8.04 8.51
C ASN A 79 13.92 7.12 7.55
N ALA A 80 13.20 6.17 6.95
CA ALA A 80 13.75 5.24 5.96
C ALA A 80 14.19 5.91 4.64
N VAL A 81 13.61 7.08 4.29
CA VAL A 81 13.80 7.73 2.97
C VAL A 81 15.19 8.36 2.84
N ILE A 82 15.81 8.77 3.95
CA ILE A 82 17.15 9.37 3.98
C ILE A 82 18.28 8.34 4.07
N LEU A 83 17.97 7.04 4.13
CA LEU A 83 18.99 6.00 4.18
C LEU A 83 19.72 5.88 2.83
N PRO A 84 21.06 5.77 2.80
CA PRO A 84 21.78 5.51 1.57
C PRO A 84 21.39 4.15 1.00
N GLN A 85 21.25 4.07 -0.32
CA GLN A 85 20.86 2.85 -1.03
C GLN A 85 22.09 2.06 -1.49
N TYR A 86 22.10 0.74 -1.32
CA TYR A 86 23.21 -0.13 -1.69
C TYR A 86 22.87 -1.05 -2.86
N ASN A 87 23.57 -0.89 -3.98
CA ASN A 87 23.40 -1.72 -5.18
C ASN A 87 24.42 -2.86 -5.31
N GLY A 88 25.53 -2.82 -4.56
CA GLY A 88 26.67 -3.74 -4.68
C GLY A 88 27.86 -3.21 -5.49
N GLU A 89 27.81 -1.98 -6.00
CA GLU A 89 28.90 -1.38 -6.81
C GLU A 89 29.83 -0.46 -5.99
N THR A 90 29.30 0.21 -4.97
CA THR A 90 30.11 0.99 -4.02
C THR A 90 30.86 0.05 -3.09
N GLY A 91 32.12 0.37 -2.77
CA GLY A 91 32.91 -0.41 -1.81
C GLY A 91 32.17 -0.53 -0.47
N PRO A 92 31.97 -1.74 0.07
CA PRO A 92 31.00 -1.98 1.15
C PRO A 92 31.31 -1.16 2.40
N ARG A 93 32.60 -1.03 2.76
CA ARG A 93 33.06 -0.23 3.92
C ARG A 93 32.63 1.24 3.84
N GLU A 94 32.62 1.82 2.64
CA GLU A 94 32.23 3.22 2.42
C GLU A 94 30.69 3.39 2.52
N PHE A 95 29.94 2.44 1.95
CA PHE A 95 28.48 2.39 2.12
C PHE A 95 28.11 2.25 3.61
N LEU A 96 28.72 1.28 4.31
CA LEU A 96 28.46 0.98 5.71
C LEU A 96 28.69 2.18 6.62
N LEU A 97 29.80 2.90 6.44
CA LEU A 97 30.11 4.12 7.22
C LEU A 97 28.99 5.17 7.10
N LYS A 98 28.48 5.39 5.90
CA LYS A 98 27.36 6.33 5.65
C LYS A 98 26.04 5.79 6.22
N TYR A 99 25.78 4.51 6.04
CA TYR A 99 24.57 3.83 6.48
C TYR A 99 24.43 3.81 8.00
N GLU A 100 25.47 3.39 8.71
CA GLU A 100 25.47 3.32 10.17
C GLU A 100 25.31 4.71 10.78
N ALA A 101 25.99 5.73 10.25
CA ALA A 101 25.85 7.12 10.71
C ALA A 101 24.42 7.65 10.58
N VAL A 102 23.71 7.36 9.48
CA VAL A 102 22.31 7.77 9.31
C VAL A 102 21.39 6.96 10.24
N VAL A 103 21.57 5.65 10.36
CA VAL A 103 20.73 4.80 11.23
C VAL A 103 20.89 5.19 12.71
N GLU A 104 22.12 5.42 13.19
CA GLU A 104 22.38 5.88 14.56
C GLU A 104 21.83 7.29 14.81
N SER A 105 21.93 8.19 13.83
CA SER A 105 21.31 9.52 13.89
C SER A 105 19.77 9.48 13.93
N ASN A 106 19.16 8.36 13.53
CA ASN A 106 17.73 8.08 13.67
C ASN A 106 17.42 7.24 14.94
N GLY A 107 18.34 7.17 15.91
CA GLY A 107 18.19 6.39 17.15
C GLY A 107 18.26 4.86 16.95
N GLY A 108 18.74 4.39 15.80
CA GLY A 108 18.77 2.97 15.45
C GLY A 108 19.99 2.22 15.99
N GLY A 109 19.76 1.32 16.95
CA GLY A 109 20.77 0.34 17.38
C GLY A 109 20.98 -0.81 16.39
N SER A 110 21.85 -1.77 16.73
CA SER A 110 22.25 -2.88 15.84
C SER A 110 21.09 -3.67 15.23
N ALA A 111 20.02 -3.94 15.98
CA ALA A 111 18.84 -4.63 15.44
C ALA A 111 18.12 -3.80 14.35
N ILE A 112 18.08 -2.47 14.51
CA ILE A 112 17.55 -1.54 13.50
C ILE A 112 18.48 -1.46 12.28
N LYS A 113 19.80 -1.45 12.48
CA LYS A 113 20.77 -1.54 11.36
C LYS A 113 20.56 -2.80 10.52
N ALA A 114 20.28 -3.95 11.14
CA ALA A 114 19.96 -5.18 10.42
C ALA A 114 18.60 -5.10 9.73
N LYS A 115 17.54 -4.69 10.44
CA LYS A 115 16.17 -4.57 9.89
C LYS A 115 16.08 -3.61 8.71
N ALA A 116 16.68 -2.42 8.81
CA ALA A 116 16.65 -1.41 7.77
C ALA A 116 17.49 -1.77 6.53
N PHE A 117 18.42 -2.73 6.61
CA PHE A 117 19.24 -3.13 5.47
C PHE A 117 18.38 -3.65 4.32
N VAL A 118 17.28 -4.34 4.63
CA VAL A 118 16.30 -4.86 3.68
C VAL A 118 15.68 -3.73 2.82
N MET A 119 15.54 -2.52 3.36
CA MET A 119 14.91 -1.37 2.69
C MET A 119 15.86 -0.58 1.79
N VAL A 120 17.17 -0.79 1.96
CA VAL A 120 18.22 -0.07 1.20
C VAL A 120 18.92 -0.93 0.16
N VAL A 121 18.79 -2.25 0.27
CA VAL A 121 19.47 -3.18 -0.62
C VAL A 121 18.70 -3.35 -1.94
N LYS A 122 19.39 -3.07 -3.05
CA LYS A 122 18.87 -3.16 -4.43
C LYS A 122 19.90 -3.82 -5.35
N GLY A 123 19.57 -4.05 -6.62
CA GLY A 123 20.52 -4.51 -7.63
C GLY A 123 21.18 -5.86 -7.29
N SER A 124 22.48 -6.01 -7.57
CA SER A 124 23.21 -7.26 -7.30
C SER A 124 23.26 -7.59 -5.80
N ALA A 125 23.36 -6.56 -4.93
CA ALA A 125 23.27 -6.75 -3.48
C ALA A 125 21.92 -7.31 -3.02
N GLN A 126 20.81 -7.01 -3.71
CA GLN A 126 19.49 -7.55 -3.37
C GLN A 126 19.35 -9.00 -3.80
N TYR A 127 19.83 -9.36 -4.99
CA TYR A 127 19.89 -10.76 -5.43
C TYR A 127 20.81 -11.60 -4.52
N TRP A 128 21.94 -11.05 -4.09
CA TRP A 128 22.81 -11.66 -3.09
C TRP A 128 22.07 -11.89 -1.77
N PHE A 129 21.44 -10.85 -1.21
CA PHE A 129 20.72 -10.97 0.06
C PHE A 129 19.60 -12.02 -0.03
N ALA A 130 18.81 -11.99 -1.11
CA ALA A 130 17.75 -12.97 -1.37
C ALA A 130 18.24 -14.42 -1.60
N SER A 131 19.53 -14.63 -1.89
CA SER A 131 20.14 -15.97 -1.94
C SER A 131 20.49 -16.55 -0.57
N ILE A 132 20.52 -15.72 0.48
CA ILE A 132 20.71 -16.17 1.86
C ILE A 132 19.37 -16.74 2.36
N PRO A 133 19.31 -17.99 2.85
CA PRO A 133 18.06 -18.58 3.31
C PRO A 133 17.38 -17.79 4.43
N LYS A 134 16.05 -17.93 4.50
CA LYS A 134 15.20 -17.19 5.46
C LYS A 134 15.59 -17.46 6.91
N GLY A 135 15.59 -16.44 7.76
CA GLY A 135 15.94 -16.61 9.18
C GLY A 135 17.42 -16.89 9.50
N HIS A 136 18.33 -16.93 8.53
CA HIS A 136 19.74 -17.33 8.75
C HIS A 136 20.68 -16.17 9.17
N ILE A 137 20.14 -14.96 9.31
CA ILE A 137 20.87 -13.77 9.77
C ILE A 137 20.33 -13.35 11.14
N TYR A 138 21.12 -13.63 12.17
CA TYR A 138 20.79 -13.48 13.60
C TYR A 138 21.28 -12.15 14.19
N SER A 139 22.18 -11.43 13.52
CA SER A 139 22.69 -10.13 14.01
C SER A 139 23.24 -9.22 12.92
N TRP A 140 23.34 -7.92 13.23
CA TRP A 140 24.04 -6.93 12.40
C TRP A 140 25.48 -7.35 12.10
N SER A 141 26.25 -7.79 13.10
CA SER A 141 27.65 -8.19 12.93
C SER A 141 27.82 -9.37 11.96
N GLN A 142 26.85 -10.30 11.93
CA GLN A 142 26.84 -11.41 10.98
C GLN A 142 26.50 -10.94 9.56
N LEU A 143 25.50 -10.05 9.42
CA LEU A 143 25.16 -9.41 8.14
C LEU A 143 26.33 -8.60 7.58
N TRP A 144 26.99 -7.83 8.44
CA TRP A 144 28.16 -7.01 8.14
C TRP A 144 29.34 -7.86 7.62
N SER A 145 29.73 -8.90 8.36
CA SER A 145 30.78 -9.84 7.94
C SER A 145 30.42 -10.55 6.64
N LYS A 146 29.16 -10.97 6.47
CA LYS A 146 28.68 -11.56 5.21
C LYS A 146 28.81 -10.57 4.04
N LEU A 147 28.38 -9.33 4.20
CA LEU A 147 28.44 -8.30 3.17
C LEU A 147 29.89 -7.98 2.77
N LEU A 148 30.79 -7.81 3.74
CA LEU A 148 32.24 -7.65 3.54
C LEU A 148 32.97 -8.87 2.93
N THR A 149 32.28 -10.01 2.75
CA THR A 149 32.84 -11.23 2.14
C THR A 149 32.36 -11.42 0.69
N ASN A 150 31.38 -10.63 0.23
CA ASN A 150 30.71 -10.82 -1.08
C ASN A 150 30.77 -9.58 -1.99
N PHE A 151 31.24 -8.44 -1.46
CA PHE A 151 31.45 -7.15 -2.12
C PHE A 151 32.72 -6.50 -1.57
#